data_AF-A0A2E0X7S4-F1
#
_entry.id   AF-A0A2E0X7S4-F1
#
_cell.length_a   1.000
_cell.length_b   1.000
_cell.length_c   1.000
_cell.angle_alpha   90.00
_cell.angle_beta   90.00
_cell.angle_gamma   90.00
#
_symmetry.space_group_name_H-M   'P 1'
#
loop_
_entity.id
_entity.type
_entity.pdbx_description
1 polymer ?
#
loop_
_entity_poly.entity_id
_entity_poly.type
_entity_poly.pdbx_seq_one_letter_code
_entity_poly.pdbx_strand_id
1 'polypeptide(L)'
;MQALLVAEKVVLTRRRRRAIVSTSNSQRTPAKLDSPRAHPLSPPASPPGWRRPSPARCRFQYNGMQLKDQAISNLQALGRMTDFWTLNGVDATLCAPDQRATLRLDEPYRGLVNWEIAGETVAAGLLSLGYDSETNPFDWPVADAYVRGSDLVVAYGATVSRPYSLQVSWNVLELPGAAAAVEAQVSVQTELLETHPGFALGSVLPPSASRKDCGLSDGVILLHASQSWSLAEMAPPTDFAAGQVLERPDGALTTNWPMQRDFLEKGVIRRVRVRASALPRTADAKAAEEIYEALCSERPPLSA
;
A
#
# COMPACT_ATOMS: atom_id res chain seq x y z
N MET A 1 -46.26 -3.82 -35.70
CA MET A 1 -45.73 -5.21 -35.81
C MET A 1 -44.83 -5.24 -37.03
N GLN A 2 -43.58 -5.72 -36.88
CA GLN A 2 -42.48 -5.76 -37.86
C GLN A 2 -41.57 -4.52 -37.96
N ALA A 3 -40.58 -4.49 -37.06
CA ALA A 3 -39.24 -3.97 -37.33
C ALA A 3 -38.27 -4.65 -36.35
N LEU A 4 -37.77 -5.82 -36.73
CA LEU A 4 -36.77 -6.59 -35.97
C LEU A 4 -36.04 -7.46 -36.99
N LEU A 5 -34.75 -7.21 -37.18
CA LEU A 5 -33.70 -8.01 -37.85
C LEU A 5 -32.81 -7.15 -38.77
N VAL A 6 -31.82 -6.45 -38.20
CA VAL A 6 -30.47 -6.35 -38.77
C VAL A 6 -29.51 -5.97 -37.64
N ALA A 7 -28.73 -6.93 -37.12
CA ALA A 7 -27.37 -6.70 -36.58
C ALA A 7 -26.80 -8.04 -36.06
N GLU A 8 -26.28 -8.86 -36.96
CA GLU A 8 -25.35 -9.93 -36.61
C GLU A 8 -24.28 -10.02 -37.70
N LYS A 9 -23.03 -10.24 -37.29
CA LYS A 9 -21.79 -10.42 -38.09
C LYS A 9 -20.96 -9.18 -38.42
N VAL A 10 -20.09 -8.78 -37.49
CA VAL A 10 -18.66 -8.53 -37.79
C VAL A 10 -17.83 -8.89 -36.54
N VAL A 11 -17.46 -10.15 -36.40
CA VAL A 11 -16.37 -10.60 -35.53
C VAL A 11 -15.52 -11.55 -36.36
N LEU A 12 -14.19 -11.44 -36.19
CA LEU A 12 -13.09 -12.10 -36.89
C LEU A 12 -12.53 -11.28 -38.05
N THR A 13 -11.35 -10.68 -37.85
CA THR A 13 -10.08 -11.23 -38.37
C THR A 13 -8.98 -10.19 -38.15
N ARG A 14 -8.00 -10.48 -37.27
CA ARG A 14 -6.55 -10.13 -37.41
C ARG A 14 -5.76 -10.54 -36.18
N ARG A 15 -5.45 -11.84 -36.07
CA ARG A 15 -4.26 -12.33 -35.33
C ARG A 15 -3.08 -12.27 -36.30
N ARG A 16 -2.11 -11.38 -36.05
CA ARG A 16 -0.82 -11.40 -36.74
C ARG A 16 0.21 -12.18 -35.93
N ARG A 17 0.85 -13.09 -36.66
CA ARG A 17 1.91 -14.02 -36.30
C ARG A 17 3.16 -13.30 -35.79
N ARG A 18 3.77 -13.79 -34.71
CA ARG A 18 5.22 -13.81 -34.55
C ARG A 18 5.67 -15.27 -34.46
N ALA A 19 6.55 -15.63 -35.39
CA ALA A 19 7.18 -16.94 -35.47
C ALA A 19 8.17 -17.11 -34.32
N ILE A 20 8.07 -18.22 -33.60
CA ILE A 20 9.12 -18.72 -32.73
C ILE A 20 9.85 -19.80 -33.52
N VAL A 21 11.15 -19.58 -33.70
CA VAL A 21 12.09 -20.49 -34.32
C VAL A 21 12.24 -21.72 -33.41
N SER A 22 11.98 -22.88 -33.98
CA SER A 22 12.27 -24.18 -33.38
C SER A 22 13.78 -24.44 -33.44
N THR A 23 14.43 -24.64 -32.30
CA THR A 23 15.72 -25.33 -32.21
C THR A 23 15.56 -26.64 -31.46
N SER A 24 16.31 -27.60 -31.98
CA SER A 24 16.22 -29.04 -31.85
C SER A 24 16.61 -29.61 -30.48
N ASN A 25 15.91 -30.70 -30.15
CA ASN A 25 16.30 -31.79 -29.27
C ASN A 25 17.80 -32.12 -29.28
N SER A 26 18.41 -32.14 -28.08
CA SER A 26 19.55 -33.02 -27.79
C SER A 26 19.34 -33.63 -26.41
N GLN A 27 19.02 -34.93 -26.39
CA GLN A 27 19.04 -35.77 -25.21
C GLN A 27 20.45 -35.78 -24.60
N ARG A 28 20.58 -35.41 -23.33
CA ARG A 28 21.77 -35.70 -22.51
C ARG A 28 21.33 -36.53 -21.30
N THR A 29 21.93 -37.71 -21.21
CA THR A 29 21.95 -38.63 -20.08
C THR A 29 22.50 -37.95 -18.82
N PRO A 30 21.98 -38.26 -17.61
CA PRO A 30 22.54 -37.75 -16.37
C PRO A 30 23.81 -38.53 -15.99
N ALA A 31 24.93 -37.81 -15.89
CA ALA A 31 26.14 -38.31 -15.26
C ALA A 31 25.96 -38.33 -13.73
N LYS A 32 26.29 -39.48 -13.12
CA LYS A 32 26.44 -39.62 -11.67
C LYS A 32 27.53 -38.65 -11.19
N LEU A 33 27.16 -37.66 -10.36
CA LEU A 33 28.12 -36.88 -9.58
C LEU A 33 28.38 -37.62 -8.27
N ASP A 34 29.62 -38.07 -8.09
CA ASP A 34 30.14 -38.51 -6.81
C ASP A 34 30.17 -37.34 -5.82
N SER A 35 29.56 -37.55 -4.65
CA SER A 35 29.59 -36.60 -3.54
C SER A 35 30.95 -36.68 -2.83
N PRO A 36 31.71 -35.58 -2.70
CA PRO A 36 32.93 -35.58 -1.91
C PRO A 36 32.60 -35.70 -0.41
N ARG A 37 33.30 -36.62 0.25
CA ARG A 37 33.27 -36.83 1.71
C ARG A 37 33.69 -35.55 2.44
N ALA A 38 32.83 -35.07 3.33
CA ALA A 38 33.16 -34.01 4.27
C ALA A 38 34.19 -34.52 5.30
N HIS A 39 35.33 -33.85 5.39
CA HIS A 39 36.27 -34.00 6.50
C HIS A 39 35.75 -33.23 7.73
N PRO A 40 35.88 -33.77 8.95
CA PRO A 40 35.49 -33.06 10.16
C PRO A 40 36.45 -31.90 10.44
N LEU A 41 35.90 -30.69 10.53
CA LEU A 41 36.60 -29.49 11.00
C LEU A 41 36.75 -29.55 12.52
N SER A 42 37.98 -29.36 13.00
CA SER A 42 38.30 -29.19 14.42
C SER A 42 37.62 -27.93 15.01
N PRO A 43 37.21 -27.96 16.28
CA PRO A 43 36.62 -26.80 16.94
C PRO A 43 37.66 -25.68 17.15
N PRO A 44 37.26 -24.40 17.01
CA PRO A 44 38.14 -23.27 17.31
C PRO A 44 38.43 -23.14 18.81
N ALA A 45 39.66 -22.75 19.12
CA ALA A 45 40.12 -22.46 20.47
C ALA A 45 39.36 -21.29 21.11
N SER A 46 39.05 -21.42 22.40
CA SER A 46 38.39 -20.40 23.21
C SER A 46 39.17 -19.07 23.25
N PRO A 47 38.51 -17.91 23.14
CA PRO A 47 39.17 -16.62 23.26
C PRO A 47 39.57 -16.31 24.72
N PRO A 48 40.70 -15.60 24.94
CA PRO A 48 41.15 -15.25 26.28
C PRO A 48 40.45 -13.99 26.82
N GLY A 49 39.99 -14.08 28.06
CA GLY A 49 40.05 -12.97 29.04
C GLY A 49 39.08 -11.80 28.89
N TRP A 50 37.84 -11.97 29.34
CA TRP A 50 36.97 -10.85 29.70
C TRP A 50 37.40 -10.28 31.07
N ARG A 51 38.10 -9.14 31.08
CA ARG A 51 38.28 -8.33 32.30
C ARG A 51 37.05 -7.44 32.50
N ARG A 52 36.45 -7.49 33.69
CA ARG A 52 35.36 -6.60 34.11
C ARG A 52 35.88 -5.16 34.23
N PRO A 53 35.22 -4.15 33.63
CA PRO A 53 35.50 -2.75 33.93
C PRO A 53 34.93 -2.37 35.31
N SER A 54 35.73 -1.60 36.05
CA SER A 54 35.41 -1.03 37.35
C SER A 54 34.31 0.05 37.23
N PRO A 55 33.40 0.20 38.22
CA PRO A 55 32.31 1.16 38.12
C PRO A 55 32.83 2.60 38.26
N ALA A 56 32.94 3.31 37.13
CA ALA A 56 33.14 4.74 37.11
C ALA A 56 31.83 5.46 37.48
N ARG A 57 31.90 6.33 38.49
CA ARG A 57 30.80 7.17 38.97
C ARG A 57 30.31 8.12 37.87
N CYS A 58 29.16 7.81 37.26
CA CYS A 58 28.41 8.78 36.46
C CYS A 58 27.76 9.81 37.39
N ARG A 59 28.24 11.06 37.37
CA ARG A 59 27.50 12.21 37.89
C ARG A 59 26.50 12.65 36.82
N PHE A 60 25.22 12.36 37.04
CA PHE A 60 24.14 12.98 36.29
C PHE A 60 23.98 14.44 36.74
N GLN A 61 24.33 15.39 35.87
CA GLN A 61 23.90 16.78 36.02
C GLN A 61 22.49 16.89 35.44
N TYR A 62 21.50 17.15 36.31
CA TYR A 62 20.13 17.43 35.93
C TYR A 62 20.03 18.87 35.41
N ASN A 63 19.91 19.05 34.09
CA ASN A 63 19.56 20.34 33.48
C ASN A 63 18.05 20.59 33.62
N GLY A 64 17.63 21.11 34.76
CA GLY A 64 16.23 21.34 35.14
C GLY A 64 15.48 22.46 34.40
N MET A 65 15.96 22.95 33.25
CA MET A 65 15.32 24.06 32.52
C MET A 65 14.73 23.71 31.15
N GLN A 66 15.04 22.56 30.53
CA GLN A 66 14.44 22.16 29.24
C GLN A 66 13.10 21.41 29.35
N LEU A 67 12.73 20.92 30.54
CA LEU A 67 11.53 20.10 30.71
C LEU A 67 10.22 20.91 30.67
N LYS A 68 10.24 22.20 30.99
CA LYS A 68 9.03 23.03 31.00
C LYS A 68 8.59 23.43 29.58
N ASP A 69 9.53 23.76 28.70
CA ASP A 69 9.23 24.08 27.30
C ASP A 69 8.83 22.83 26.51
N GLN A 70 9.44 21.67 26.80
CA GLN A 70 9.03 20.38 26.24
C GLN A 70 7.62 19.98 26.70
N ALA A 71 7.28 20.18 27.98
CA ALA A 71 5.96 19.86 28.51
C ALA A 71 4.87 20.80 27.97
N ILE A 72 5.16 22.08 27.75
CA ILE A 72 4.21 23.04 27.15
C ILE A 72 4.03 22.77 25.65
N SER A 73 5.10 22.43 24.92
CA SER A 73 5.01 21.97 23.52
C SER A 73 4.21 20.66 23.41
N ASN A 74 4.44 19.72 24.31
CA ASN A 74 3.67 18.48 24.39
C ASN A 74 2.21 18.73 24.78
N LEU A 75 1.91 19.70 25.65
CA LEU A 75 0.53 20.07 26.02
C LEU A 75 -0.19 20.86 24.91
N GLN A 76 0.53 21.67 24.14
CA GLN A 76 0.00 22.31 22.92
C GLN A 76 -0.19 21.31 21.78
N ALA A 77 0.63 20.25 21.72
CA ALA A 77 0.42 19.09 20.85
C ALA A 77 -0.74 18.19 21.32
N LEU A 78 -0.94 18.04 22.64
CA LEU A 78 -2.06 17.29 23.23
C LEU A 78 -3.41 18.04 23.10
N GLY A 79 -3.38 19.36 22.86
CA GLY A 79 -4.56 20.20 22.69
C GLY A 79 -5.01 20.40 21.24
N ARG A 80 -4.21 19.99 20.25
CA ARG A 80 -4.70 19.86 18.87
C ARG A 80 -5.31 18.46 18.75
N MET A 81 -6.58 18.33 19.12
CA MET A 81 -7.41 17.29 18.51
C MET A 81 -7.46 17.60 17.01
N THR A 82 -6.46 17.13 16.26
CA THR A 82 -6.44 17.21 14.81
C THR A 82 -7.39 16.13 14.31
N ASP A 83 -8.69 16.40 14.45
CA ASP A 83 -9.70 15.62 13.78
C ASP A 83 -9.54 15.89 12.28
N PHE A 84 -8.64 15.14 11.66
CA PHE A 84 -8.39 15.26 10.22
C PHE A 84 -9.59 14.78 9.41
N TRP A 85 -10.46 13.97 10.00
CA TRP A 85 -11.62 13.40 9.34
C TRP A 85 -12.91 13.93 9.95
N THR A 86 -13.85 14.29 9.08
CA THR A 86 -15.25 14.51 9.44
C THR A 86 -16.10 13.47 8.72
N LEU A 87 -16.97 12.77 9.46
CA LEU A 87 -17.86 11.76 8.92
C LEU A 87 -19.31 12.26 8.94
N ASN A 88 -19.96 12.28 7.78
CA ASN A 88 -21.35 12.69 7.59
C ASN A 88 -22.11 11.58 6.85
N GLY A 89 -22.61 10.59 7.59
CA GLY A 89 -23.26 9.42 7.00
C GLY A 89 -22.28 8.57 6.20
N VAL A 90 -22.49 8.46 4.88
CA VAL A 90 -21.60 7.71 3.97
C VAL A 90 -20.48 8.56 3.38
N ASP A 91 -20.46 9.86 3.66
CA ASP A 91 -19.43 10.77 3.16
C ASP A 91 -18.43 11.09 4.27
N ALA A 92 -17.15 10.80 4.01
CA ALA A 92 -16.05 11.21 4.88
C ALA A 92 -15.22 12.29 4.17
N THR A 93 -14.85 13.34 4.90
CA THR A 93 -14.02 14.44 4.42
C THR A 93 -12.72 14.49 5.21
N LEU A 94 -11.60 14.45 4.50
CA LEU A 94 -10.26 14.72 5.01
C LEU A 94 -10.00 16.23 4.95
N CYS A 95 -9.57 16.82 6.06
CA CYS A 95 -9.08 18.19 6.17
C CYS A 95 -7.82 18.20 7.06
N ALA A 96 -6.65 18.22 6.42
CA ALA A 96 -5.36 18.47 7.06
C ALA A 96 -4.76 19.80 6.53
N PRO A 97 -3.69 20.35 7.15
CA PRO A 97 -3.14 21.65 6.76
C PRO A 97 -2.85 21.79 5.25
N ASP A 98 -2.26 20.75 4.65
CA ASP A 98 -1.81 20.78 3.26
C ASP A 98 -2.57 19.81 2.36
N GLN A 99 -3.61 19.13 2.89
CA GLN A 99 -4.42 18.22 2.08
C GLN A 99 -5.90 18.20 2.44
N ARG A 100 -6.72 18.06 1.40
CA ARG A 100 -8.16 17.81 1.53
C ARG A 100 -8.57 16.71 0.59
N ALA A 101 -9.49 15.83 1.00
CA ALA A 101 -10.04 14.80 0.13
C ALA A 101 -11.44 14.43 0.60
N THR A 102 -12.14 13.68 -0.25
CA THR A 102 -13.44 13.10 0.07
C THR A 102 -13.40 11.60 -0.20
N LEU A 103 -14.06 10.82 0.66
CA LEU A 103 -14.24 9.38 0.51
C LEU A 103 -15.72 9.06 0.67
N ARG A 104 -16.29 8.31 -0.27
CA ARG A 104 -17.63 7.75 -0.14
C ARG A 104 -17.52 6.31 0.34
N LEU A 105 -18.04 6.03 1.52
CA LEU A 105 -17.89 4.74 2.19
C LEU A 105 -18.60 3.59 1.47
N ASP A 106 -19.67 3.91 0.72
CA ASP A 106 -20.41 2.97 -0.12
C ASP A 106 -19.80 2.80 -1.53
N GLU A 107 -18.78 3.59 -1.88
CA GLU A 107 -18.06 3.52 -3.15
C GLU A 107 -16.52 3.48 -2.94
N PRO A 108 -15.98 2.56 -2.13
CA PRO A 108 -14.55 2.57 -1.78
C PRO A 108 -13.62 2.24 -2.95
N TYR A 109 -14.16 1.69 -4.04
CA TYR A 109 -13.47 1.51 -5.32
C TYR A 109 -13.11 2.83 -6.01
N ARG A 110 -13.65 3.97 -5.56
CA ARG A 110 -13.18 5.29 -6.00
C ARG A 110 -11.98 5.79 -5.22
N GLY A 111 -11.75 5.26 -4.03
CA GLY A 111 -10.74 5.77 -3.11
C GLY A 111 -11.00 7.23 -2.71
N LEU A 112 -9.93 7.91 -2.31
CA LEU A 112 -9.93 9.33 -2.00
C LEU A 112 -10.01 10.15 -3.28
N VAL A 113 -11.08 10.91 -3.44
CA VAL A 113 -11.33 11.77 -4.59
C VAL A 113 -11.29 13.25 -4.19
N ASN A 114 -11.16 14.13 -5.18
CA ASN A 114 -10.99 15.56 -4.99
C ASN A 114 -9.80 15.87 -4.07
N TRP A 115 -8.69 15.14 -4.24
CA TRP A 115 -7.50 15.35 -3.42
C TRP A 115 -6.90 16.71 -3.79
N GLU A 116 -6.88 17.63 -2.86
CA GLU A 116 -6.22 18.91 -2.97
C GLU A 116 -4.92 18.83 -2.17
N ILE A 117 -3.78 19.17 -2.79
CA ILE A 117 -2.48 19.22 -2.13
C ILE A 117 -1.89 20.60 -2.34
N ALA A 118 -1.58 21.32 -1.26
CA ALA A 118 -1.01 22.67 -1.32
C ALA A 118 -1.77 23.62 -2.26
N GLY A 119 -3.11 23.51 -2.31
CA GLY A 119 -3.99 24.31 -3.17
C GLY A 119 -4.17 23.81 -4.60
N GLU A 120 -3.52 22.71 -4.99
CA GLU A 120 -3.67 22.09 -6.31
C GLU A 120 -4.63 20.90 -6.25
N THR A 121 -5.76 20.98 -6.95
CA THR A 121 -6.71 19.87 -7.04
C THR A 121 -6.27 18.82 -8.06
N VAL A 122 -6.31 17.56 -7.64
CA VAL A 122 -5.96 16.40 -8.45
C VAL A 122 -7.22 15.61 -8.76
N ALA A 123 -7.53 15.46 -10.05
CA ALA A 123 -8.58 14.57 -10.52
C ALA A 123 -8.08 13.11 -10.46
N ALA A 124 -7.83 12.62 -9.24
CA ALA A 124 -7.38 11.27 -8.94
C ALA A 124 -8.33 10.59 -7.95
N GLY A 125 -8.34 9.25 -7.99
CA GLY A 125 -8.94 8.40 -6.97
C GLY A 125 -7.84 7.60 -6.30
N LEU A 126 -7.52 7.88 -5.04
CA LEU A 126 -6.32 7.33 -4.39
C LEU A 126 -6.64 6.27 -3.37
N LEU A 127 -5.78 5.25 -3.27
CA LEU A 127 -5.96 4.15 -2.31
C LEU A 127 -7.37 3.55 -2.39
N SER A 128 -7.88 3.46 -3.62
CA SER A 128 -9.11 2.79 -3.98
C SER A 128 -9.02 1.30 -3.67
N LEU A 129 -10.12 0.76 -3.17
CA LEU A 129 -10.26 -0.67 -2.89
C LEU A 129 -10.93 -1.34 -4.08
N GLY A 130 -10.11 -1.98 -4.92
CA GLY A 130 -10.52 -2.59 -6.17
C GLY A 130 -10.49 -4.11 -6.16
N TYR A 131 -10.96 -4.70 -7.26
CA TYR A 131 -10.80 -6.11 -7.58
C TYR A 131 -9.94 -6.28 -8.83
N ASP A 132 -9.25 -7.41 -8.88
CA ASP A 132 -8.49 -7.87 -10.04
C ASP A 132 -9.38 -8.26 -11.25
N SER A 133 -10.72 -8.30 -11.08
CA SER A 133 -11.64 -8.54 -12.20
C SER A 133 -12.64 -7.39 -12.37
N GLU A 134 -12.72 -6.89 -13.60
CA GLU A 134 -13.62 -5.81 -14.04
C GLU A 134 -15.12 -6.12 -13.87
N THR A 135 -15.48 -7.35 -13.48
CA THR A 135 -16.82 -7.90 -13.68
C THR A 135 -17.75 -7.85 -12.48
N ASN A 136 -17.34 -7.31 -11.32
CA ASN A 136 -18.26 -7.24 -10.19
C ASN A 136 -18.16 -5.90 -9.44
N PRO A 137 -19.25 -5.09 -9.39
CA PRO A 137 -19.28 -3.92 -8.53
C PRO A 137 -18.92 -4.29 -7.09
N PHE A 138 -18.31 -3.34 -6.39
CA PHE A 138 -17.96 -3.50 -4.99
C PHE A 138 -19.26 -3.60 -4.16
N ASP A 139 -19.69 -4.82 -3.83
CA ASP A 139 -20.98 -5.10 -3.16
C ASP A 139 -20.90 -5.23 -1.63
N TRP A 140 -19.77 -4.84 -1.03
CA TRP A 140 -19.56 -4.94 0.40
C TRP A 140 -20.38 -3.91 1.16
N PRO A 141 -21.36 -4.31 1.99
CA PRO A 141 -22.14 -3.37 2.77
C PRO A 141 -21.27 -2.75 3.87
N VAL A 142 -21.38 -1.43 4.04
CA VAL A 142 -20.80 -0.74 5.19
C VAL A 142 -21.52 -1.23 6.45
N ALA A 143 -20.78 -1.89 7.33
CA ALA A 143 -21.27 -2.40 8.60
C ALA A 143 -21.12 -1.37 9.73
N ASP A 144 -20.00 -0.65 9.74
CA ASP A 144 -19.70 0.41 10.72
C ASP A 144 -18.68 1.41 10.15
N ALA A 145 -18.67 2.63 10.66
CA ALA A 145 -17.69 3.64 10.33
C ALA A 145 -17.51 4.66 11.46
N TYR A 146 -16.26 4.98 11.78
CA TYR A 146 -15.95 5.96 12.82
C TYR A 146 -14.58 6.62 12.58
N VAL A 147 -14.39 7.78 13.21
CA VAL A 147 -13.12 8.51 13.23
C VAL A 147 -12.41 8.25 14.55
N ARG A 148 -11.10 7.99 14.51
CA ARG A 148 -10.26 7.77 15.69
C ARG A 148 -8.92 8.48 15.51
N GLY A 149 -8.81 9.70 16.04
CA GLY A 149 -7.60 10.51 15.87
C GLY A 149 -7.37 10.83 14.39
N SER A 150 -6.25 10.38 13.83
CA SER A 150 -5.94 10.53 12.40
C SER A 150 -6.49 9.44 11.49
N ASP A 151 -7.18 8.45 12.06
CA ASP A 151 -7.77 7.33 11.33
C ASP A 151 -9.24 7.61 10.99
N LEU A 152 -9.61 7.37 9.73
CA LEU A 152 -10.97 6.98 9.36
C LEU A 152 -11.01 5.46 9.26
N VAL A 153 -11.85 4.81 10.09
CA VAL A 153 -12.01 3.35 10.09
C VAL A 153 -13.38 2.98 9.56
N VAL A 154 -13.43 2.03 8.63
CA VAL A 154 -14.67 1.54 8.02
C VAL A 154 -14.66 0.01 8.03
N ALA A 155 -15.71 -0.58 8.58
CA ALA A 155 -15.93 -2.02 8.55
C ALA A 155 -16.93 -2.36 7.43
N TYR A 156 -16.59 -3.36 6.63
CA TYR A 156 -17.41 -3.91 5.56
C TYR A 156 -17.79 -5.35 5.90
N GLY A 157 -19.10 -5.63 5.92
CA GLY A 157 -19.64 -6.94 6.32
C GLY A 157 -19.51 -8.01 5.24
N ALA A 158 -19.29 -9.26 5.60
CA ALA A 158 -19.22 -10.36 4.64
C ALA A 158 -20.48 -10.49 3.77
N THR A 159 -20.32 -10.98 2.54
CA THR A 159 -21.42 -11.29 1.62
C THR A 159 -21.38 -12.76 1.22
N VAL A 160 -22.43 -13.24 0.53
CA VAL A 160 -22.45 -14.62 0.00
C VAL A 160 -21.34 -14.87 -1.01
N SER A 161 -21.02 -13.87 -1.84
CA SER A 161 -19.96 -13.94 -2.84
C SER A 161 -18.56 -13.77 -2.20
N ARG A 162 -18.50 -13.17 -1.01
CA ARG A 162 -17.27 -12.79 -0.31
C ARG A 162 -17.42 -13.12 1.18
N PRO A 163 -17.16 -14.37 1.59
CA PRO A 163 -17.42 -14.85 2.95
C PRO A 163 -16.33 -14.42 3.95
N TYR A 164 -15.90 -13.17 3.86
CA TYR A 164 -14.94 -12.51 4.73
C TYR A 164 -15.32 -11.03 4.88
N SER A 165 -15.07 -10.48 6.05
CA SER A 165 -15.24 -9.07 6.33
C SER A 165 -13.93 -8.31 6.14
N LEU A 166 -14.04 -7.02 5.86
CA LEU A 166 -12.90 -6.12 5.75
C LEU A 166 -13.03 -5.01 6.78
N GLN A 167 -11.91 -4.57 7.34
CA GLN A 167 -11.82 -3.30 8.04
C GLN A 167 -10.72 -2.47 7.40
N VAL A 168 -11.08 -1.32 6.84
CA VAL A 168 -10.16 -0.42 6.17
C VAL A 168 -9.94 0.80 7.04
N SER A 169 -8.68 1.16 7.26
CA SER A 169 -8.28 2.37 7.97
C SER A 169 -7.55 3.28 7.01
N TRP A 170 -8.01 4.51 6.82
CA TRP A 170 -7.26 5.58 6.15
C TRP A 170 -6.63 6.50 7.20
N ASN A 171 -5.31 6.46 7.31
CA ASN A 171 -4.54 7.21 8.30
C ASN A 171 -3.80 8.38 7.62
N VAL A 172 -3.93 9.58 8.18
CA VAL A 172 -3.14 10.75 7.78
C VAL A 172 -1.78 10.74 8.43
N LEU A 173 -0.72 10.76 7.62
CA LEU A 173 0.65 10.69 8.08
C LEU A 173 1.37 12.03 7.89
N GLU A 174 2.20 12.40 8.87
CA GLU A 174 3.16 13.49 8.79
C GLU A 174 4.55 12.89 8.50
N LEU A 175 4.96 12.91 7.23
CA LEU A 175 6.24 12.33 6.80
C LEU A 175 7.22 13.44 6.40
N PRO A 176 8.47 13.42 6.91
CA PRO A 176 9.49 14.37 6.47
C PRO A 176 9.67 14.34 4.95
N GLY A 177 9.57 15.51 4.31
CA GLY A 177 9.75 15.66 2.86
C GLY A 177 8.51 15.36 2.01
N ALA A 178 7.41 14.86 2.59
CA ALA A 178 6.14 14.74 1.90
C ALA A 178 5.27 15.99 2.13
N ALA A 179 4.61 16.47 1.08
CA ALA A 179 3.60 17.53 1.18
C ALA A 179 2.29 17.00 1.76
N ALA A 180 1.97 15.74 1.47
CA ALA A 180 0.80 15.04 1.97
C ALA A 180 1.10 13.54 2.00
N ALA A 181 0.57 12.82 2.98
CA ALA A 181 0.64 11.37 3.01
C ALA A 181 -0.62 10.78 3.64
N VAL A 182 -1.09 9.69 3.04
CA VAL A 182 -2.18 8.87 3.56
C VAL A 182 -1.79 7.41 3.43
N GLU A 183 -2.10 6.61 4.44
CA GLU A 183 -1.94 5.16 4.42
C GLU A 183 -3.30 4.48 4.51
N ALA A 184 -3.54 3.54 3.61
CA ALA A 184 -4.67 2.62 3.70
C ALA A 184 -4.18 1.29 4.26
N GLN A 185 -4.71 0.90 5.41
CA GLN A 185 -4.50 -0.42 6.00
C GLN A 185 -5.79 -1.22 5.92
N VAL A 186 -5.73 -2.41 5.30
CA VAL A 186 -6.87 -3.33 5.18
C VAL A 186 -6.63 -4.53 6.09
N SER A 187 -7.56 -4.76 7.01
CA SER A 187 -7.64 -5.99 7.80
C SER A 187 -8.71 -6.90 7.19
N VAL A 188 -8.34 -8.15 6.94
CA VAL A 188 -9.22 -9.17 6.37
C VAL A 188 -9.50 -10.19 7.45
N GLN A 189 -10.78 -10.46 7.72
CA GLN A 189 -11.19 -11.45 8.71
C GLN A 189 -12.06 -12.52 8.06
N THR A 190 -11.62 -13.77 8.17
CA THR A 190 -12.32 -14.94 7.60
C THR A 190 -13.27 -15.56 8.61
N GLU A 191 -14.49 -15.89 8.16
CA GLU A 191 -15.49 -16.57 8.99
C GLU A 191 -15.59 -18.07 8.66
N LEU A 192 -15.23 -18.44 7.44
CA LEU A 192 -15.22 -19.82 6.94
C LEU A 192 -13.84 -20.47 7.09
N LEU A 193 -13.83 -21.80 7.13
CA LEU A 193 -12.62 -22.63 7.24
C LEU A 193 -11.68 -22.45 6.05
N GLU A 194 -12.23 -22.23 4.86
CA GLU A 194 -11.46 -22.12 3.63
C GLU A 194 -11.86 -20.85 2.89
N THR A 195 -11.01 -19.83 2.96
CA THR A 195 -11.23 -18.57 2.26
C THR A 195 -9.96 -18.15 1.51
N HIS A 196 -10.14 -17.64 0.30
CA HIS A 196 -9.09 -17.04 -0.52
C HIS A 196 -9.45 -15.58 -0.81
N PRO A 197 -9.22 -14.66 0.14
CA PRO A 197 -9.54 -13.27 -0.09
C PRO A 197 -8.79 -12.75 -1.31
N GLY A 198 -9.51 -12.01 -2.16
CA GLY A 198 -8.93 -11.31 -3.29
C GLY A 198 -9.43 -9.88 -3.29
N PHE A 199 -8.52 -8.92 -3.32
CA PHE A 199 -8.77 -7.52 -3.62
C PHE A 199 -7.44 -6.90 -4.02
N ALA A 200 -7.47 -5.63 -4.41
CA ALA A 200 -6.30 -4.83 -4.58
C ALA A 200 -6.50 -3.43 -4.00
N LEU A 201 -5.41 -2.81 -3.59
CA LEU A 201 -5.37 -1.38 -3.36
C LEU A 201 -4.70 -0.70 -4.55
N GLY A 202 -5.10 0.51 -4.87
CA GLY A 202 -4.46 1.23 -5.97
C GLY A 202 -5.03 2.62 -6.15
N SER A 203 -4.51 3.34 -7.12
CA SER A 203 -4.96 4.68 -7.43
C SER A 203 -5.14 4.87 -8.92
N VAL A 204 -6.03 5.79 -9.28
CA VAL A 204 -6.24 6.24 -10.65
C VAL A 204 -5.77 7.69 -10.75
N LEU A 205 -4.87 7.96 -11.67
CA LEU A 205 -4.30 9.27 -11.94
C LEU A 205 -4.73 9.76 -13.34
N PRO A 206 -4.81 11.09 -13.55
CA PRO A 206 -5.24 11.65 -14.82
C PRO A 206 -4.28 11.28 -15.97
N PRO A 207 -4.70 11.41 -17.24
CA PRO A 207 -3.87 11.10 -18.41
C PRO A 207 -2.59 11.93 -18.56
N SER A 208 -2.50 13.06 -17.85
CA SER A 208 -1.28 13.87 -17.79
C SER A 208 -0.20 13.26 -16.89
N ALA A 209 -0.53 12.25 -16.09
CA ALA A 209 0.42 11.59 -15.23
C ALA A 209 1.39 10.73 -16.05
N SER A 210 2.63 10.60 -15.57
CA SER A 210 3.64 9.77 -16.22
C SER A 210 4.39 8.93 -15.20
N ARG A 211 4.75 7.71 -15.59
CA ARG A 211 5.60 6.83 -14.77
C ARG A 211 7.05 7.30 -14.83
N LYS A 212 7.73 7.36 -13.68
CA LYS A 212 9.18 7.53 -13.61
C LYS A 212 9.83 6.20 -13.28
N ASP A 213 10.74 5.76 -14.14
CA ASP A 213 11.62 4.66 -13.82
C ASP A 213 12.81 5.21 -13.03
N CYS A 214 12.89 4.84 -11.76
CA CYS A 214 13.91 5.32 -10.82
C CYS A 214 14.87 4.21 -10.38
N GLY A 215 14.69 2.97 -10.85
CA GLY A 215 15.40 1.81 -10.30
C GLY A 215 15.07 1.51 -8.83
N LEU A 216 13.91 1.98 -8.34
CA LEU A 216 13.42 1.69 -6.99
C LEU A 216 12.99 0.22 -6.89
N SER A 217 12.92 -0.30 -5.65
CA SER A 217 12.45 -1.65 -5.40
C SER A 217 11.00 -1.87 -5.88
N ASP A 218 10.61 -3.12 -6.11
CA ASP A 218 9.25 -3.51 -6.53
C ASP A 218 8.14 -3.11 -5.53
N GLY A 219 8.51 -2.70 -4.31
CA GLY A 219 7.60 -2.16 -3.30
C GLY A 219 7.33 -0.66 -3.43
N VAL A 220 7.85 0.02 -4.47
CA VAL A 220 7.61 1.46 -4.71
C VAL A 220 7.19 1.71 -6.16
N ILE A 221 6.09 2.44 -6.33
CA ILE A 221 5.67 3.02 -7.61
C ILE A 221 5.80 4.54 -7.50
N LEU A 222 6.58 5.17 -8.39
CA LEU A 222 6.68 6.63 -8.48
C LEU A 222 6.07 7.15 -9.78
N LEU A 223 5.08 8.04 -9.65
CA LEU A 223 4.38 8.68 -10.76
C LEU A 223 4.51 10.20 -10.66
N HIS A 224 4.79 10.88 -11.77
CA HIS A 224 4.64 12.33 -11.84
C HIS A 224 3.16 12.63 -12.06
N ALA A 225 2.48 13.10 -11.02
CA ALA A 225 1.06 13.41 -11.10
C ALA A 225 0.80 14.83 -11.62
N SER A 226 1.72 15.76 -11.34
CA SER A 226 1.68 17.14 -11.83
C SER A 226 3.07 17.69 -12.17
N GLN A 227 3.15 19.00 -12.44
CA GLN A 227 4.42 19.71 -12.64
C GLN A 227 5.17 20.02 -11.34
N SER A 228 4.48 19.99 -10.19
CA SER A 228 4.97 20.47 -8.90
C SER A 228 5.23 19.33 -7.90
N TRP A 229 4.56 18.18 -8.05
CA TRP A 229 4.75 17.01 -7.19
C TRP A 229 4.64 15.66 -7.93
N SER A 230 5.16 14.63 -7.28
CA SER A 230 5.10 13.22 -7.66
C SER A 230 4.29 12.44 -6.63
N LEU A 231 3.53 11.44 -7.07
CA LEU A 231 2.90 10.46 -6.20
C LEU A 231 3.84 9.26 -6.04
N ALA A 232 4.20 8.96 -4.80
CA ALA A 232 4.87 7.71 -4.46
C ALA A 232 3.89 6.79 -3.73
N GLU A 233 3.63 5.63 -4.31
CA GLU A 233 2.89 4.55 -3.64
C GLU A 233 3.82 3.44 -3.22
N MET A 234 3.62 2.97 -2.01
CA MET A 234 4.55 2.07 -1.36
C MET A 234 3.81 0.99 -0.59
N ALA A 235 4.28 -0.24 -0.70
CA ALA A 235 3.77 -1.37 0.05
C ALA A 235 4.93 -2.19 0.63
N PRO A 236 4.87 -2.65 1.89
CA PRO A 236 5.84 -3.60 2.40
C PRO A 236 5.86 -4.87 1.52
N PRO A 237 7.04 -5.47 1.26
CA PRO A 237 7.15 -6.62 0.36
C PRO A 237 6.42 -7.89 0.87
N THR A 238 6.02 -7.90 2.16
CA THR A 238 5.26 -8.99 2.78
C THR A 238 3.75 -8.88 2.58
N ASP A 239 3.25 -7.70 2.22
CA ASP A 239 1.82 -7.40 2.28
C ASP A 239 1.13 -7.70 0.94
N PHE A 240 1.79 -7.36 -0.16
CA PHE A 240 1.25 -7.45 -1.51
C PHE A 240 2.23 -8.16 -2.46
N ALA A 241 1.73 -8.61 -3.61
CA ALA A 241 2.63 -8.89 -4.73
C ALA A 241 3.19 -7.56 -5.30
N ALA A 242 4.17 -7.67 -6.19
CA ALA A 242 4.78 -6.51 -6.84
C ALA A 242 3.72 -5.57 -7.43
N GLY A 243 3.88 -4.28 -7.13
CA GLY A 243 2.97 -3.25 -7.60
C GLY A 243 2.99 -3.14 -9.12
N GLN A 244 1.83 -2.91 -9.71
CA GLN A 244 1.69 -2.79 -11.16
C GLN A 244 1.21 -1.38 -11.52
N VAL A 245 1.64 -0.90 -12.69
CA VAL A 245 1.10 0.31 -13.31
C VAL A 245 0.48 -0.09 -14.64
N LEU A 246 -0.80 0.22 -14.79
CA LEU A 246 -1.61 -0.08 -15.97
C LEU A 246 -2.03 1.24 -16.61
N GLU A 247 -1.96 1.33 -17.93
CA GLU A 247 -2.50 2.47 -18.69
C GLU A 247 -3.90 2.11 -19.19
N ARG A 248 -4.88 2.96 -18.90
CA ARG A 248 -6.26 2.80 -19.33
C ARG A 248 -6.45 3.29 -20.76
N PRO A 249 -7.53 2.88 -21.46
CA PRO A 249 -7.80 3.34 -22.84
C PRO A 249 -7.97 4.86 -23.00
N ASP A 250 -8.30 5.57 -21.93
CA ASP A 250 -8.41 7.04 -21.87
C ASP A 250 -7.07 7.74 -21.55
N GLY A 251 -5.98 6.97 -21.42
CA GLY A 251 -4.64 7.45 -21.07
C GLY A 251 -4.39 7.60 -19.57
N ALA A 252 -5.42 7.41 -18.72
CA ALA A 252 -5.24 7.48 -17.27
C ALA A 252 -4.32 6.35 -16.79
N LEU A 253 -3.49 6.64 -15.77
CA LEU A 253 -2.64 5.62 -15.15
C LEU A 253 -3.35 5.04 -13.93
N THR A 254 -3.29 3.72 -13.77
CA THR A 254 -3.80 3.01 -12.61
C THR A 254 -2.67 2.25 -11.94
N THR A 255 -2.46 2.47 -10.64
CA THR A 255 -1.62 1.60 -9.82
C THR A 255 -2.45 0.46 -9.25
N ASN A 256 -1.83 -0.70 -9.05
CA ASN A 256 -2.51 -1.88 -8.53
C ASN A 256 -1.56 -2.68 -7.64
N TRP A 257 -1.98 -2.89 -6.39
CA TRP A 257 -1.33 -3.69 -5.35
C TRP A 257 -2.24 -4.87 -5.04
N PRO A 258 -2.12 -5.99 -5.78
CA PRO A 258 -2.99 -7.13 -5.59
C PRO A 258 -2.62 -7.90 -4.32
N MET A 259 -3.60 -8.10 -3.44
CA MET A 259 -3.41 -8.94 -2.26
C MET A 259 -3.09 -10.36 -2.72
N GLN A 260 -2.11 -11.00 -2.08
CA GLN A 260 -1.82 -12.40 -2.30
C GLN A 260 -3.04 -13.25 -1.92
N ARG A 261 -3.52 -14.08 -2.85
CA ARG A 261 -4.71 -14.94 -2.68
C ARG A 261 -4.40 -16.22 -1.90
N ASP A 262 -3.53 -16.10 -0.92
CA ASP A 262 -3.15 -17.23 -0.09
C ASP A 262 -4.37 -17.71 0.71
N PHE A 263 -4.35 -19.00 1.02
CA PHE A 263 -5.31 -19.59 1.92
C PHE A 263 -5.23 -18.94 3.30
N LEU A 264 -6.38 -18.54 3.85
CA LEU A 264 -6.51 -18.10 5.23
C LEU A 264 -7.47 -19.04 5.98
N GLU A 265 -6.98 -19.61 7.09
CA GLU A 265 -7.79 -20.40 8.02
C GLU A 265 -8.90 -19.55 8.65
N LYS A 266 -9.94 -20.20 9.19
CA LYS A 266 -11.01 -19.53 9.93
C LYS A 266 -10.47 -18.73 11.12
N GLY A 267 -10.93 -17.50 11.25
CA GLY A 267 -10.59 -16.62 12.37
C GLY A 267 -9.22 -15.96 12.26
N VAL A 268 -8.48 -16.20 11.16
CA VAL A 268 -7.24 -15.48 10.87
C VAL A 268 -7.55 -14.06 10.47
N ILE A 269 -6.78 -13.11 11.02
CA ILE A 269 -6.78 -11.72 10.59
C ILE A 269 -5.48 -11.43 9.85
N ARG A 270 -5.57 -11.19 8.54
CA ARG A 270 -4.44 -10.70 7.74
C ARG A 270 -4.55 -9.19 7.56
N ARG A 271 -3.47 -8.48 7.82
CA ARG A 271 -3.38 -7.03 7.65
C ARG A 271 -2.38 -6.72 6.55
N VAL A 272 -2.74 -5.79 5.69
CA VAL A 272 -1.90 -5.32 4.58
C VAL A 272 -2.03 -3.80 4.50
N ARG A 273 -0.98 -3.10 4.06
CA ARG A 273 -1.02 -1.64 3.93
C ARG A 273 -0.36 -1.12 2.65
N VAL A 274 -0.92 -0.04 2.13
CA VAL A 274 -0.34 0.78 1.06
C VAL A 274 -0.30 2.23 1.53
N ARG A 275 0.85 2.87 1.36
CA ARG A 275 1.08 4.28 1.69
C ARG A 275 1.19 5.07 0.39
N ALA A 276 0.42 6.15 0.29
CA ALA A 276 0.51 7.13 -0.79
C ALA A 276 1.05 8.45 -0.25
N SER A 277 2.14 8.93 -0.84
CA SER A 277 2.82 10.17 -0.45
C SER A 277 2.97 11.10 -1.65
N ALA A 278 2.53 12.35 -1.50
CA ALA A 278 2.82 13.41 -2.45
C ALA A 278 4.16 14.06 -2.10
N LEU A 279 5.11 13.98 -3.04
CA LEU A 279 6.49 14.43 -2.86
C LEU A 279 6.79 15.59 -3.81
N PRO A 280 7.54 16.62 -3.40
CA PRO A 280 8.04 17.64 -4.33
C PRO A 280 8.81 17.00 -5.48
N ARG A 281 8.67 17.51 -6.72
CA ARG A 281 9.37 16.95 -7.90
C ARG A 281 10.89 16.95 -7.75
N THR A 282 11.42 17.90 -7.01
CA THR A 282 12.85 18.00 -6.73
C THR A 282 13.26 16.90 -5.75
N ALA A 283 14.10 15.96 -6.21
CA ALA A 283 14.58 14.82 -5.42
C ALA A 283 13.49 13.82 -4.97
N ASP A 284 12.35 13.77 -5.67
CA ASP A 284 11.25 12.84 -5.42
C ASP A 284 11.66 11.37 -5.27
N ALA A 285 12.57 10.89 -6.11
CA ALA A 285 13.03 9.50 -6.08
C ALA A 285 13.78 9.16 -4.78
N LYS A 286 14.63 10.08 -4.32
CA LYS A 286 15.39 9.91 -3.08
C LYS A 286 14.45 9.97 -1.87
N ALA A 287 13.52 10.93 -1.87
CA ALA A 287 12.52 11.03 -0.80
C ALA A 287 11.62 9.77 -0.76
N ALA A 288 11.22 9.23 -1.91
CA ALA A 288 10.45 7.99 -1.99
C ALA A 288 11.23 6.80 -1.43
N GLU A 289 12.53 6.69 -1.74
CA GLU A 289 13.41 5.65 -1.19
C GLU A 289 13.52 5.76 0.35
N GLU A 290 13.81 6.95 0.87
CA GLU A 290 13.93 7.20 2.32
C GLU A 290 12.62 6.87 3.07
N ILE A 291 11.46 7.26 2.51
CA ILE A 291 10.15 6.95 3.09
C ILE A 291 9.85 5.44 3.02
N TYR A 292 10.25 4.77 1.93
CA TYR A 292 10.03 3.34 1.76
C TYR A 292 10.89 2.51 2.72
N GLU A 293 12.15 2.89 2.92
CA GLU A 293 13.03 2.25 3.91
C GLU A 293 12.46 2.38 5.33
N ALA A 294 11.91 3.56 5.65
CA ALA A 294 11.21 3.79 6.92
C ALA A 294 9.98 2.87 7.04
N LEU A 295 9.14 2.81 6.00
CA LEU A 295 7.96 1.92 5.95
C LEU A 295 8.34 0.44 6.16
N CYS A 296 9.42 -0.03 5.56
CA CYS A 296 9.91 -1.41 5.72
C CYS A 296 10.49 -1.68 7.12
N SER A 297 10.96 -0.64 7.81
CA SER A 297 11.53 -0.74 9.16
C SER A 297 10.47 -0.63 10.26
N GLU A 298 9.28 -0.14 9.94
CA GLU A 298 8.14 -0.13 10.85
C GLU A 298 7.71 -1.56 11.20
N ARG A 299 7.25 -1.75 12.45
CA ARG A 299 6.69 -3.04 12.84
C ARG A 299 5.46 -3.34 11.99
N PRO A 300 5.34 -4.55 11.41
CA PRO A 300 4.11 -4.95 10.75
C PRO A 300 2.94 -4.76 11.72
N PRO A 301 1.77 -4.32 11.23
CA PRO A 301 0.59 -4.25 12.07
C PRO A 301 0.33 -5.64 12.63
N LEU A 302 0.40 -5.79 13.96
CA LEU A 302 0.29 -7.08 14.64
C LEU A 302 -0.91 -7.84 14.06
N SER A 303 -0.69 -8.96 13.38
CA SER A 303 -1.74 -9.96 13.16
C SER A 303 -2.06 -10.51 14.55
N ALA A 304 -3.29 -10.27 15.03
CA ALA A 304 -3.72 -10.79 16.32
C ALA A 304 -3.97 -12.30 16.19
#